data_AF-A0A090WFA3-F1
#
_entry.id   AF-A0A090WFA3-F1
#
_cell.length_a   1.000
_cell.length_b   1.000
_cell.length_c   1.000
_cell.angle_alpha   90.00
_cell.angle_beta   90.00
_cell.angle_gamma   90.00
#
_symmetry.space_group_name_H-M   'P 1'
#
loop_
_entity.id
_entity.type
_entity.pdbx_description
1 polymer ?
#
loop_
_entity_poly.entity_id
_entity_poly.type
_entity_poly.pdbx_seq_one_letter_code
_entity_poly.pdbx_strand_id
1 'polypeptide(L)'
;MAFLDIQEGPYLVQPTSEAFDNGERSINVDESNLVWLNANDIEWVSEKSNVETAFLWGSHEKNQLRATLIKLPAGFKGKIKNLSTNFRAVVISGGSHSSIF
;
A
#
# COMPACT_ATOMS: atom_id res chain seq x y z
N MET A 1 23.56 10.63 25.91
CA MET A 1 22.10 10.67 26.11
C MET A 1 21.64 12.06 25.73
N ALA A 2 20.64 12.20 24.86
CA ALA A 2 20.06 13.49 24.52
C ALA A 2 18.64 13.53 25.07
N PHE A 3 18.35 14.55 25.88
CA PHE A 3 17.02 14.86 26.40
C PHE A 3 16.56 16.11 25.62
N LEU A 4 15.46 16.00 24.88
CA LEU A 4 14.88 17.10 24.12
C LEU A 4 13.62 17.53 24.86
N ASP A 5 13.68 18.70 25.50
CA ASP A 5 12.52 19.36 26.09
C ASP A 5 12.10 20.52 25.18
N ILE A 6 10.87 20.46 24.67
CA ILE A 6 10.34 21.43 23.69
C ILE A 6 9.45 22.39 24.47
N GLN A 7 9.94 23.61 24.68
CA GLN A 7 9.31 24.58 25.57
C GLN A 7 8.23 25.41 24.87
N GLU A 8 8.24 25.62 23.54
CA GLU A 8 7.13 26.26 22.80
C GLU A 8 7.35 26.28 21.25
N GLY A 9 6.25 26.14 20.50
CA GLY A 9 6.12 26.21 19.04
C GLY A 9 4.74 25.66 18.63
N PRO A 10 4.08 26.12 17.55
CA PRO A 10 2.71 25.71 17.28
C PRO A 10 2.67 24.19 17.06
N TYR A 11 1.93 23.51 17.93
CA TYR A 11 1.59 22.12 17.75
C TYR A 11 0.93 21.98 16.36
N LEU A 12 1.61 21.35 15.41
CA LEU A 12 1.02 20.95 14.12
C LEU A 12 0.03 19.77 14.30
N VAL A 13 -0.25 19.42 15.55
CA VAL A 13 -1.30 18.48 15.94
C VAL A 13 -2.47 19.31 16.47
N GLN A 14 -3.66 19.05 15.91
CA GLN A 14 -4.88 19.73 16.36
C GLN A 14 -5.12 19.47 17.85
N PRO A 15 -5.67 20.44 18.61
CA PRO A 15 -6.09 20.25 19.99
C PRO A 15 -6.96 19.00 20.14
N THR A 16 -6.92 18.32 21.29
CA THR A 16 -7.76 17.13 21.55
C THR A 16 -9.26 17.42 21.42
N SER A 17 -9.69 18.66 21.68
CA SER A 17 -11.07 19.12 21.43
C SER A 17 -11.45 19.22 19.96
N GLU A 18 -10.46 19.28 19.06
CA GLU A 18 -10.62 19.29 17.60
C GLU A 18 -10.33 17.92 16.98
N ALA A 19 -9.94 16.92 17.78
CA ALA A 19 -9.77 15.57 17.30
C ALA A 19 -11.11 15.04 16.77
N PHE A 20 -11.12 14.67 15.49
CA PHE A 20 -12.26 14.03 14.85
C PHE A 20 -11.90 12.60 14.51
N ASP A 21 -12.75 11.66 14.91
CA ASP A 21 -12.69 10.31 14.37
C ASP A 21 -13.37 10.33 13.00
N ASN A 22 -12.58 10.24 11.92
CA ASN A 22 -13.10 10.15 10.56
C ASN A 22 -13.59 8.73 10.21
N GLY A 23 -13.57 7.80 11.16
CA GLY A 23 -13.94 6.40 10.99
C GLY A 23 -12.87 5.57 10.27
N GLU A 24 -11.77 6.19 9.82
CA GLU A 24 -10.66 5.44 9.24
C GLU A 24 -9.93 4.66 10.33
N ARG A 25 -9.50 3.47 9.96
CA ARG A 25 -8.74 2.57 10.85
C ARG A 25 -7.49 2.16 10.09
N SER A 26 -6.33 2.43 10.67
CA SER A 26 -5.04 2.05 10.09
C SER A 26 -4.85 0.54 10.13
N ILE A 27 -4.19 0.00 9.12
CA ILE A 27 -3.75 -1.39 9.07
C ILE A 27 -2.29 -1.41 9.49
N ASN A 28 -2.05 -1.83 10.73
CA ASN A 28 -0.73 -1.89 11.32
C ASN A 28 -0.17 -3.29 11.13
N VAL A 29 0.52 -3.51 10.01
CA VAL A 29 1.18 -4.77 9.69
C VAL A 29 2.69 -4.54 9.66
N ASP A 30 3.42 -5.28 10.49
CA ASP A 30 4.88 -5.32 10.43
C ASP A 30 5.32 -5.98 9.12
N GLU A 31 6.41 -5.49 8.51
CA GLU A 31 6.92 -6.02 7.25
C GLU A 31 7.22 -7.53 7.34
N SER A 32 7.68 -8.03 8.48
CA SER A 32 7.98 -9.45 8.67
C SER A 32 6.73 -10.34 8.62
N ASN A 33 5.55 -9.75 8.80
CA ASN A 33 4.27 -10.45 8.80
C ASN A 33 3.57 -10.41 7.43
N LEU A 34 4.17 -9.76 6.43
CA LEU A 34 3.66 -9.79 5.06
C LEU A 34 3.94 -11.15 4.42
N VAL A 35 2.88 -11.83 4.01
CA VAL A 35 2.96 -13.06 3.24
C VAL A 35 2.99 -12.70 1.75
N TRP A 36 4.15 -12.89 1.12
CA TRP A 36 4.33 -12.68 -0.31
C TRP A 36 4.01 -13.96 -1.08
N LEU A 37 3.05 -13.85 -2.00
CA LEU A 37 2.59 -14.92 -2.87
C LEU A 37 3.10 -14.70 -4.28
N ASN A 38 3.57 -15.76 -4.93
CA ASN A 38 4.00 -15.77 -6.33
C ASN A 38 3.17 -16.78 -7.15
N ALA A 39 3.57 -17.03 -8.39
CA ALA A 39 2.84 -17.93 -9.29
C ALA A 39 2.72 -19.38 -8.81
N ASN A 40 3.60 -19.83 -7.90
CA ASN A 40 3.47 -21.16 -7.29
C ASN A 40 2.34 -21.22 -6.24
N ASP A 41 1.92 -20.06 -5.73
CA ASP A 41 0.96 -19.96 -4.63
C ASP A 41 -0.45 -19.58 -5.12
N ILE A 42 -0.57 -18.90 -6.27
CA ILE A 42 -1.82 -18.31 -6.78
C ILE A 42 -1.92 -18.33 -8.32
N GLU A 43 -3.11 -18.67 -8.83
CA GLU A 43 -3.33 -18.92 -10.27
C GLU A 43 -3.32 -17.68 -11.18
N TRP A 44 -3.49 -16.48 -10.61
CA TRP A 44 -3.67 -15.25 -11.37
C TRP A 44 -2.37 -14.42 -11.51
N VAL A 45 -1.24 -14.95 -11.03
CA VAL A 45 0.10 -14.44 -11.31
C VAL A 45 0.79 -15.37 -12.31
N SER A 46 1.32 -14.81 -13.40
CA SER A 46 1.99 -15.62 -14.41
C SER A 46 3.34 -16.15 -13.91
N GLU A 47 3.61 -17.44 -14.10
CA GLU A 47 4.85 -18.13 -13.72
C GLU A 47 6.13 -17.40 -14.16
N LYS A 48 6.13 -16.80 -15.35
CA LYS A 48 7.32 -16.13 -15.90
C LYS A 48 7.48 -14.67 -15.46
N SER A 49 6.58 -14.16 -14.63
CA SER A 49 6.54 -12.73 -14.30
C SER A 49 7.47 -12.34 -13.16
N ASN A 50 7.84 -13.27 -12.29
CA ASN A 50 8.54 -13.00 -11.02
C ASN A 50 7.87 -11.88 -10.19
N VAL A 51 6.57 -11.69 -10.36
CA VAL A 51 5.78 -10.74 -9.58
C VAL A 51 5.37 -11.41 -8.28
N GLU A 52 5.42 -10.66 -7.19
CA GLU A 52 4.90 -11.08 -5.90
C GLU A 52 3.78 -10.14 -5.44
N THR A 53 2.85 -10.67 -4.65
CA THR A 53 1.74 -9.90 -4.10
C THR A 53 1.56 -10.22 -2.62
N ALA A 54 1.17 -9.23 -1.82
CA ALA A 54 0.77 -9.43 -0.43
C ALA A 54 -0.56 -8.69 -0.18
N PHE A 55 -1.56 -9.41 0.32
CA PHE A 55 -2.88 -8.83 0.57
C PHE A 55 -2.91 -8.12 1.92
N LEU A 56 -3.49 -6.91 1.95
CA LEU A 56 -3.62 -6.14 3.18
C LEU A 56 -5.04 -6.24 3.76
N TRP A 57 -6.05 -6.00 2.92
CA TRP A 57 -7.46 -6.04 3.31
C TRP A 57 -8.39 -6.09 2.11
N GLY A 58 -9.65 -6.43 2.37
CA GLY A 58 -10.72 -6.48 1.37
C GLY A 58 -10.85 -7.86 0.72
N SER A 59 -11.67 -7.93 -0.33
CA SER A 59 -11.97 -9.17 -1.05
C SER A 59 -11.57 -9.08 -2.52
N HIS A 60 -11.33 -10.23 -3.14
CA HIS A 60 -11.10 -10.37 -4.58
C HIS A 60 -12.39 -10.43 -5.40
N GLU A 61 -13.54 -10.40 -4.74
CA GLU A 61 -14.84 -10.35 -5.37
C GLU A 61 -15.03 -9.08 -6.23
N LYS A 62 -15.87 -9.22 -7.26
CA LYS A 62 -16.17 -8.14 -8.18
C LYS A 62 -16.79 -6.96 -7.42
N ASN A 63 -16.34 -5.74 -7.76
CA ASN A 63 -16.82 -4.47 -7.19
C ASN A 63 -16.55 -4.27 -5.68
N GLN A 64 -15.66 -5.06 -5.06
CA GLN A 64 -15.23 -4.83 -3.68
C GLN A 64 -13.92 -4.03 -3.64
N LEU A 65 -13.80 -3.16 -2.63
CA LEU A 65 -12.54 -2.47 -2.35
C LEU A 65 -11.54 -3.45 -1.74
N ARG A 66 -10.27 -3.25 -2.08
CA ARG A 66 -9.14 -4.00 -1.55
C ARG A 66 -7.88 -3.16 -1.57
N ALA A 67 -6.93 -3.50 -0.72
CA ALA A 67 -5.55 -3.08 -0.90
C ALA A 67 -4.63 -4.29 -0.97
N THR A 68 -3.68 -4.20 -1.89
CA THR A 68 -2.64 -5.20 -2.08
C THR A 68 -1.32 -4.47 -2.28
N LEU A 69 -0.25 -5.05 -1.76
CA LEU A 69 1.11 -4.73 -2.16
C LEU A 69 1.46 -5.57 -3.38
N ILE A 70 2.22 -4.98 -4.30
CA ILE A 70 2.73 -5.65 -5.50
C ILE A 70 4.22 -5.38 -5.55
N LYS A 71 5.02 -6.44 -5.65
CA LYS A 71 6.45 -6.36 -5.90
C LYS A 71 6.71 -6.73 -7.35
N LEU A 72 7.24 -5.77 -8.09
CA LEU A 72 7.59 -5.95 -9.50
C LEU A 72 9.11 -6.14 -9.60
N PRO A 73 9.61 -7.11 -10.38
CA PRO A 73 11.04 -7.28 -10.57
C PRO A 73 11.65 -6.10 -11.33
N ALA A 74 12.95 -5.89 -11.16
CA ALA A 74 13.67 -4.85 -11.88
C ALA A 74 13.50 -5.02 -13.40
N GLY A 75 13.22 -3.92 -14.10
CA GLY A 75 12.99 -3.94 -15.55
C GLY A 75 11.61 -4.45 -15.98
N PHE A 76 10.69 -4.73 -15.05
CA PHE A 76 9.32 -5.12 -15.38
C PHE A 76 8.64 -4.08 -16.28
N LYS A 77 7.98 -4.57 -17.33
CA LYS A 77 7.15 -3.77 -18.24
C LYS A 77 5.76 -4.39 -18.29
N GLY A 78 4.75 -3.64 -17.90
CA GLY A 78 3.38 -4.12 -17.85
C GLY A 78 2.35 -3.00 -17.81
N LYS A 79 1.10 -3.39 -17.65
CA LYS A 79 -0.04 -2.48 -17.53
C LYS A 79 -0.83 -2.82 -16.27
N ILE A 80 -1.19 -1.80 -15.51
CA ILE A 80 -2.15 -1.95 -14.42
C ILE A 80 -3.52 -1.58 -14.98
N LYS A 81 -4.47 -2.54 -14.97
CA LYS A 81 -5.85 -2.28 -15.38
C LYS A 81 -6.71 -2.14 -14.13
N ASN A 82 -7.18 -0.91 -13.86
CA ASN A 82 -8.22 -0.72 -12.85
C ASN A 82 -9.60 -0.98 -13.45
N LEU A 83 -10.41 -1.79 -12.76
CA LEU A 83 -11.80 -2.06 -13.12
C LEU A 83 -12.80 -1.28 -12.25
N SER A 84 -12.29 -0.47 -11.32
CA SER A 84 -13.06 0.38 -10.40
C SER A 84 -13.05 1.84 -10.87
N THR A 85 -13.98 2.66 -10.38
CA THR A 85 -13.94 4.12 -10.57
C THR A 85 -12.81 4.79 -9.79
N ASN A 86 -12.34 4.14 -8.72
CA ASN A 86 -11.28 4.62 -7.84
C ASN A 86 -10.02 3.75 -8.00
N PHE A 87 -8.92 4.36 -8.40
CA PHE A 87 -7.57 3.78 -8.35
C PHE A 87 -6.66 4.70 -7.54
N ARG A 88 -5.94 4.14 -6.57
CA ARG A 88 -4.88 4.84 -5.85
C ARG A 88 -3.69 3.91 -5.74
N ALA A 89 -2.50 4.43 -6.01
CA ALA A 89 -1.25 3.70 -5.90
C ALA A 89 -0.15 4.65 -5.44
N VAL A 90 0.81 4.10 -4.70
CA VAL A 90 2.00 4.78 -4.23
C VAL A 90 3.20 3.87 -4.45
N VAL A 91 4.34 4.45 -4.81
CA VAL A 91 5.62 3.72 -4.85
C VAL A 91 6.24 3.80 -3.47
N ILE A 92 6.39 2.66 -2.80
CA ILE A 92 7.00 2.58 -1.47
C ILE A 92 8.53 2.50 -1.57
N SER A 93 9.05 1.75 -2.56
CA SER A 93 10.48 1.57 -2.79
C SER A 93 10.79 1.35 -4.27
N GLY A 94 12.01 1.72 -4.68
CA GLY A 94 12.47 1.68 -6.07
C GLY A 94 12.03 2.91 -6.87
N GLY A 95 12.07 2.77 -8.20
CA GLY A 95 11.65 3.81 -9.14
C GLY A 95 10.62 3.26 -10.12
N SER A 96 9.60 4.06 -10.41
CA SER A 96 8.63 3.74 -11.46
C SER A 96 8.62 4.84 -12.51
N HIS A 97 8.36 4.45 -13.76
CA HIS A 97 8.02 5.36 -14.83
C HIS A 97 6.68 4.91 -15.40
N SER A 98 5.65 5.73 -15.23
CA SER A 98 4.31 5.46 -15.74
C SER A 98 3.95 6.47 -16.82
N SER A 99 3.52 5.98 -17.99
CA SER A 99 2.83 6.80 -18.97
C SER A 99 1.32 6.59 -18.78
N ILE A 100 0.62 7.64 -18.37
CA ILE A 100 -0.84 7.63 -18.22
C ILE A 100 -1.43 7.94 -19.60
N PHE A 101 -2.18 7.00 -20.19
CA PHE A 101 -3.03 7.21 -21.37
C PHE A 101 -4.45 6.77 -21.02
#